data_AF-A0A8J2U9J7-F1
#
_entry.id   AF-A0A8J2U9J7-F1
#
_cell.length_a   1.000
_cell.length_b   1.000
_cell.length_c   1.000
_cell.angle_alpha   90.00
_cell.angle_beta   90.00
_cell.angle_gamma   90.00
#
_symmetry.space_group_name_H-M   'P 1'
#
loop_
_entity.id
_entity.type
_entity.pdbx_description
1 polymer ?
#
loop_
_entity_poly.entity_id
_entity_poly.type
_entity_poly.pdbx_seq_one_letter_code
_entity_poly.pdbx_strand_id
1 'polypeptide(L)'
;MAAINESPMEVTGEVLDRATNRGRNGLTVQAWDASNKITVALGKATTDSNGRFTIRIEYRQYNFPAPPDLYFKVYDADGKNLLGNTADYVIWNSKMQEDVTIYLYTQVQTVSGKDRLGARQALNIANFVQKSDFLGVFNEGKTTLSGTWGMVGDMVSNYIKNINLTPLKVNMSRNAVVNKDVATATSNLRAQNIQVNEVLPYRPSMDSSSLKMMTGAIPPLKSGQKVNLYEVNGTVKYYSVVTATTSATPVTNVPGNPLAPGAPIVHTDMKAMQTEISANRQALAQKDQQIAILLQELDAIRRDQSEIKALLKGKSST
;
A
#
# COMPACT_ATOMS: atom_id res chain seq x y z
N MET A 1 -0.82 16.24 -37.55
CA MET A 1 -0.97 15.03 -36.71
C MET A 1 -0.29 13.89 -37.44
N ALA A 2 0.71 13.26 -36.85
CA ALA A 2 1.29 12.05 -37.43
C ALA A 2 0.22 10.96 -37.39
N ALA A 3 -0.08 10.34 -38.53
CA ALA A 3 -0.97 9.19 -38.57
C ALA A 3 -0.40 8.12 -37.63
N ILE A 4 -1.23 7.63 -36.71
CA ILE A 4 -0.86 6.50 -35.86
C ILE A 4 -0.53 5.36 -36.82
N ASN A 5 0.72 4.89 -36.79
CA ASN A 5 1.21 3.86 -37.69
C ASN A 5 0.21 2.69 -37.73
N GLU A 6 -0.09 2.20 -38.94
CA GLU A 6 -1.14 1.21 -39.19
C GLU A 6 -0.85 -0.18 -38.60
N SER A 7 0.27 -0.33 -37.90
CA SER A 7 0.69 -1.58 -37.28
C SER A 7 -0.13 -1.87 -36.02
N PRO A 8 -0.53 -3.14 -35.81
CA PRO A 8 -1.16 -3.53 -34.56
C PRO A 8 -0.19 -3.35 -33.41
N MET A 9 -0.75 -3.01 -32.25
CA MET A 9 0.00 -2.96 -31.01
C MET A 9 0.13 -4.36 -30.44
N GLU A 10 1.32 -4.69 -29.95
CA GLU A 10 1.57 -5.93 -29.23
C GLU A 10 1.86 -5.63 -27.76
N VAL A 11 1.05 -6.21 -26.88
CA VAL A 11 1.25 -6.15 -25.42
C VAL A 11 1.68 -7.52 -24.97
N THR A 12 2.91 -7.63 -24.52
CA THR A 12 3.44 -8.82 -23.86
C THR A 12 3.35 -8.67 -22.35
N GLY A 13 3.34 -9.78 -21.63
CA GLY A 13 3.38 -9.72 -20.18
C GLY A 13 3.36 -11.09 -19.51
N GLU A 14 3.28 -11.07 -18.19
CA GLU A 14 3.13 -12.27 -17.37
C GLU A 14 2.19 -12.06 -16.19
N VAL A 15 1.47 -13.12 -15.82
CA VAL A 15 0.59 -13.14 -14.65
C VAL A 15 1.21 -14.02 -13.57
N LEU A 16 1.54 -13.41 -12.44
CA LEU A 16 2.20 -14.07 -11.33
C LEU A 16 1.26 -14.20 -10.13
N ASP A 17 1.31 -15.35 -9.47
CA ASP A 17 0.74 -15.51 -8.14
C ASP A 17 1.59 -14.73 -7.13
N ARG A 18 0.98 -13.79 -6.41
CA ARG A 18 1.72 -12.89 -5.52
C ARG A 18 2.41 -13.58 -4.35
N ALA A 19 1.86 -14.70 -3.87
CA ALA A 19 2.42 -15.39 -2.71
C ALA A 19 3.65 -16.23 -3.09
N THR A 20 3.63 -16.80 -4.29
CA THR A 20 4.64 -17.76 -4.75
C THR A 20 5.59 -17.21 -5.81
N ASN A 21 5.26 -16.05 -6.40
CA ASN A 21 5.92 -15.48 -7.59
C ASN A 21 6.01 -16.47 -8.76
N ARG A 22 5.06 -17.41 -8.86
CA ARG A 22 4.98 -18.37 -9.97
C ARG A 22 3.98 -17.92 -11.01
N GLY A 23 4.32 -18.15 -12.27
CA GLY A 23 3.43 -17.96 -13.41
C GLY A 23 2.12 -18.74 -13.26
N ARG A 24 1.00 -18.10 -13.59
CA ARG A 24 -0.32 -18.72 -13.55
C ARG A 24 -0.76 -19.09 -14.95
N ASN A 25 -0.86 -20.39 -15.21
CA ASN A 25 -1.25 -20.95 -16.50
C ASN A 25 -2.77 -20.91 -16.72
N GLY A 26 -3.17 -20.82 -17.99
CA GLY A 26 -4.54 -20.99 -18.45
C GLY A 26 -5.49 -19.85 -18.11
N LEU A 27 -5.02 -18.72 -17.58
CA LEU A 27 -5.85 -17.55 -17.29
C LEU A 27 -6.15 -16.76 -18.56
N THR A 28 -7.36 -16.18 -18.62
CA THR A 28 -7.73 -15.27 -19.71
C THR A 28 -7.40 -13.84 -19.31
N VAL A 29 -6.49 -13.20 -20.02
CA VAL A 29 -6.13 -11.78 -19.84
C VAL A 29 -6.83 -10.97 -20.93
N GLN A 30 -7.52 -9.90 -20.53
CA GLN A 30 -8.17 -8.96 -21.44
C GLN A 30 -7.56 -7.58 -21.27
N ALA A 31 -7.23 -6.91 -22.37
CA ALA A 31 -6.82 -5.52 -22.40
C ALA A 31 -8.05 -4.62 -22.61
N TRP A 32 -8.14 -3.54 -21.85
CA TRP A 32 -9.25 -2.59 -21.85
C TRP A 32 -8.71 -1.16 -21.94
N ASP A 33 -9.47 -0.29 -22.60
CA ASP A 33 -9.20 1.15 -22.60
C ASP A 33 -9.81 1.79 -21.36
N ALA A 34 -9.06 2.65 -20.67
CA ALA A 34 -9.51 3.37 -19.48
C ALA A 34 -10.52 4.48 -19.84
N SER A 35 -10.63 4.87 -21.11
CA SER A 35 -11.70 5.75 -21.53
C SER A 35 -13.04 5.00 -21.51
N ASN A 36 -14.06 5.57 -20.87
CA ASN A 36 -15.40 4.96 -20.74
C ASN A 36 -16.16 4.83 -22.08
N LYS A 37 -15.52 5.09 -23.23
CA LYS A 37 -16.14 5.07 -24.55
C LYS A 37 -16.22 3.67 -25.14
N ILE A 38 -15.29 2.79 -24.79
CA ILE A 38 -15.22 1.43 -25.33
C ILE A 38 -15.62 0.45 -24.23
N THR A 39 -16.74 -0.23 -24.43
CA THR A 39 -17.33 -1.17 -23.47
C THR A 39 -16.91 -2.63 -23.69
N VAL A 40 -16.06 -2.87 -24.70
CA VAL A 40 -15.55 -4.18 -25.09
C VAL A 40 -14.04 -4.26 -24.85
N ALA A 41 -13.53 -5.47 -24.60
CA ALA A 41 -12.09 -5.69 -24.50
C ALA A 41 -11.43 -5.41 -25.86
N LEU A 42 -10.32 -4.66 -25.85
CA LEU A 42 -9.55 -4.32 -27.06
C LEU A 42 -8.86 -5.55 -27.66
N GLY A 43 -8.49 -6.49 -26.80
CA GLY A 43 -7.87 -7.75 -27.15
C GLY A 43 -7.87 -8.71 -25.95
N LYS A 44 -7.60 -9.99 -26.23
CA LYS A 44 -7.53 -11.05 -25.21
C LYS A 44 -6.43 -12.05 -25.53
N ALA A 45 -5.87 -12.66 -24.50
CA ALA A 45 -4.89 -13.74 -24.61
C ALA A 45 -5.05 -14.73 -23.45
N THR A 46 -4.59 -15.97 -23.66
CA THR A 46 -4.49 -16.98 -22.60
C THR A 46 -3.04 -17.09 -22.16
N THR A 47 -2.81 -17.11 -20.85
CA THR A 47 -1.45 -17.28 -20.29
C THR A 47 -0.92 -18.69 -20.50
N ASP A 48 0.37 -18.82 -20.81
CA ASP A 48 1.08 -20.10 -20.96
C ASP A 48 1.48 -20.76 -19.62
N SER A 49 2.26 -21.85 -19.68
CA SER A 49 2.74 -22.58 -18.50
C SER A 49 3.63 -21.76 -17.55
N ASN A 50 4.24 -20.68 -18.05
CA ASN A 50 5.04 -19.72 -17.29
C ASN A 50 4.24 -18.46 -16.92
N GLY A 51 2.93 -18.44 -17.19
CA GLY A 51 2.07 -17.29 -16.95
C GLY A 51 2.20 -16.17 -17.99
N ARG A 52 2.97 -16.37 -19.07
CA ARG A 52 3.21 -15.34 -20.10
C ARG A 52 2.06 -15.25 -21.08
N PHE A 53 1.81 -14.05 -21.60
CA PHE A 53 0.78 -13.81 -22.61
C PHE A 53 1.23 -12.75 -23.63
N THR A 54 0.60 -12.78 -24.81
CA THR A 54 0.75 -11.75 -25.85
C THR A 54 -0.63 -11.38 -26.37
N ILE A 55 -1.05 -10.12 -26.18
CA ILE A 55 -2.29 -9.56 -26.72
C ILE A 55 -1.95 -8.69 -27.91
N ARG A 56 -2.62 -8.94 -29.05
CA ARG A 56 -2.54 -8.09 -30.24
C ARG A 56 -3.79 -7.21 -30.31
N ILE A 57 -3.59 -5.89 -30.42
CA ILE A 57 -4.66 -4.89 -30.47
C ILE A 57 -4.66 -4.23 -31.84
N GLU A 58 -5.78 -4.35 -32.56
CA GLU A 58 -5.97 -3.79 -33.90
C GLU A 58 -6.56 -2.38 -33.80
N TYR A 59 -5.73 -1.33 -33.87
CA TYR A 59 -6.18 0.07 -33.71
C TYR A 59 -7.28 0.49 -34.67
N ARG A 60 -7.25 -0.05 -35.91
CA ARG A 60 -8.23 0.28 -36.95
C ARG A 60 -9.66 -0.08 -36.55
N GLN A 61 -9.84 -1.11 -35.73
CA GLN A 61 -11.17 -1.58 -35.33
C GLN A 61 -11.91 -0.55 -34.44
N TYR A 62 -11.17 0.30 -33.73
CA TYR A 62 -11.71 1.18 -32.69
C TYR A 62 -11.59 2.67 -33.01
N ASN A 63 -10.97 3.05 -34.14
CA ASN A 63 -10.77 4.43 -34.60
C ASN A 63 -10.23 5.37 -33.50
N PHE A 64 -9.18 4.93 -32.83
CA PHE A 64 -8.59 5.68 -31.73
C PHE A 64 -7.96 7.00 -32.21
N PRO A 65 -8.28 8.16 -31.57
CA PRO A 65 -7.65 9.44 -31.91
C PRO A 65 -6.21 9.56 -31.38
N ALA A 66 -5.83 8.71 -30.43
CA ALA A 66 -4.52 8.64 -29.78
C ALA A 66 -4.32 7.20 -29.24
N PRO A 67 -3.09 6.77 -28.91
CA PRO A 67 -2.88 5.48 -28.27
C PRO A 67 -3.75 5.33 -27.00
N PRO A 68 -4.37 4.15 -26.78
CA PRO A 68 -5.28 3.92 -25.67
C PRO A 68 -4.53 3.89 -24.34
N ASP A 69 -5.27 4.20 -23.28
CA ASP A 69 -4.80 4.09 -21.92
C ASP A 69 -5.20 2.72 -21.40
N LEU A 70 -4.23 1.83 -21.15
CA LEU A 70 -4.53 0.42 -20.95
C LEU A 70 -4.69 0.04 -19.48
N TYR A 71 -5.67 -0.80 -19.22
CA TYR A 71 -5.72 -1.63 -18.02
C TYR A 71 -6.13 -3.06 -18.37
N PHE A 72 -5.93 -3.99 -17.44
CA PHE A 72 -6.13 -5.41 -17.66
C PHE A 72 -7.13 -6.00 -16.69
N LYS A 73 -7.97 -6.89 -17.21
CA LYS A 73 -8.81 -7.79 -16.42
C LYS A 73 -8.32 -9.21 -16.62
N VAL A 74 -8.14 -9.93 -15.53
CA VAL A 74 -7.67 -11.32 -15.54
C VAL A 74 -8.79 -12.20 -15.03
N TYR A 75 -9.19 -13.16 -15.85
CA TYR A 75 -10.23 -14.13 -15.56
C TYR A 75 -9.64 -15.53 -15.40
N ASP A 76 -10.42 -16.44 -14.80
CA ASP A 76 -10.12 -17.86 -14.81
C ASP A 76 -10.11 -18.47 -16.22
N ALA A 77 -9.79 -19.75 -16.30
CA ALA A 77 -9.66 -20.47 -17.58
C ALA A 77 -10.96 -20.51 -18.39
N ASP A 78 -12.11 -20.51 -17.71
CA ASP A 78 -13.42 -20.48 -18.35
C ASP A 78 -13.85 -19.06 -18.77
N GLY A 79 -13.07 -18.03 -18.40
CA GLY A 79 -13.36 -16.63 -18.67
C GLY A 79 -14.57 -16.08 -17.89
N LYS A 80 -14.98 -16.75 -16.81
CA LYS A 80 -16.22 -16.44 -16.05
C LYS A 80 -15.94 -15.65 -14.79
N ASN A 81 -14.91 -16.03 -14.03
CA ASN A 81 -14.61 -15.42 -12.73
C ASN A 81 -13.47 -14.41 -12.87
N LEU A 82 -13.73 -13.16 -12.50
CA LEU A 82 -12.71 -12.11 -12.44
C LEU A 82 -11.78 -12.38 -11.25
N LEU A 83 -10.50 -12.64 -11.53
CA LEU A 83 -9.47 -12.91 -10.53
C LEU A 83 -8.66 -11.66 -10.18
N GLY A 84 -8.53 -10.71 -11.12
CA GLY A 84 -7.77 -9.48 -10.93
C GLY A 84 -8.17 -8.38 -11.90
N ASN A 85 -8.02 -7.13 -11.46
CA ASN A 85 -8.29 -5.93 -12.25
C ASN A 85 -7.19 -4.89 -11.97
N THR A 86 -6.57 -4.35 -13.00
CA THR A 86 -5.52 -3.33 -12.89
C THR A 86 -6.04 -1.93 -13.22
N ALA A 87 -7.34 -1.66 -13.17
CA ALA A 87 -7.91 -0.34 -13.42
C ALA A 87 -7.35 0.76 -12.49
N ASP A 88 -6.85 0.40 -11.31
CA ASP A 88 -6.15 1.33 -10.41
C ASP A 88 -4.70 1.65 -10.85
N TYR A 89 -4.18 0.94 -11.87
CA TYR A 89 -2.81 1.02 -12.39
C TYR A 89 -2.83 1.11 -13.92
N VAL A 90 -3.45 2.17 -14.43
CA VAL A 90 -3.54 2.44 -15.87
C VAL A 90 -2.17 2.74 -16.47
N ILE A 91 -1.88 2.13 -17.62
CA ILE A 91 -0.71 2.46 -18.46
C ILE A 91 -1.13 3.56 -19.43
N TRP A 92 -0.67 4.77 -19.17
CA TRP A 92 -1.02 5.95 -19.95
C TRP A 92 -0.20 6.06 -21.23
N ASN A 93 -0.85 6.44 -22.34
CA ASN A 93 -0.21 6.62 -23.65
C ASN A 93 0.63 5.41 -24.07
N SER A 94 -0.01 4.23 -24.06
CA SER A 94 0.67 2.97 -24.33
C SER A 94 1.40 2.96 -25.68
N LYS A 95 2.61 2.39 -25.72
CA LYS A 95 3.46 2.32 -26.91
C LYS A 95 3.13 1.09 -27.75
N MET A 96 3.65 1.02 -28.97
CA MET A 96 3.42 -0.14 -29.85
C MET A 96 3.87 -1.49 -29.28
N GLN A 97 4.83 -1.47 -28.34
CA GLN A 97 5.29 -2.62 -27.57
C GLN A 97 5.31 -2.27 -26.08
N GLU A 98 4.60 -3.07 -25.29
CA GLU A 98 4.55 -2.97 -23.83
C GLU A 98 4.84 -4.34 -23.20
N ASP A 99 5.56 -4.34 -22.06
CA ASP A 99 5.81 -5.53 -21.24
C ASP A 99 5.26 -5.30 -19.82
N VAL A 100 4.33 -6.16 -19.39
CA VAL A 100 3.52 -5.94 -18.18
C VAL A 100 3.55 -7.15 -17.25
N THR A 101 3.85 -6.93 -15.97
CA THR A 101 3.72 -7.94 -14.91
C THR A 101 2.45 -7.70 -14.08
N ILE A 102 1.56 -8.69 -14.02
CA ILE A 102 0.31 -8.62 -13.26
C ILE A 102 0.37 -9.58 -12.07
N TYR A 103 0.21 -9.05 -10.85
CA TYR A 103 0.18 -9.87 -9.63
C TYR A 103 -1.24 -10.17 -9.18
N LEU A 104 -1.57 -11.46 -9.05
CA LEU A 104 -2.85 -11.90 -8.49
C LEU A 104 -2.73 -12.24 -7.01
N TYR A 105 -3.69 -11.75 -6.23
CA TYR A 105 -3.91 -12.19 -4.87
C TYR A 105 -4.80 -13.41 -4.90
N THR A 106 -4.21 -14.60 -4.89
CA THR A 106 -4.98 -15.82 -4.73
C THR A 106 -5.68 -15.76 -3.38
N GLN A 107 -7.00 -15.59 -3.41
CA GLN A 107 -7.84 -15.91 -2.25
C GLN A 107 -7.51 -17.35 -1.91
N VAL A 108 -6.87 -17.58 -0.76
CA VAL A 108 -6.58 -18.94 -0.28
C VAL A 108 -7.94 -19.62 -0.18
N GLN A 109 -8.30 -20.43 -1.19
CA GLN A 109 -9.52 -21.20 -1.14
C GLN A 109 -9.37 -22.06 0.11
N THR A 110 -10.17 -21.75 1.12
CA THR A 110 -10.17 -22.56 2.33
C THR A 110 -10.70 -23.90 1.89
N VAL A 111 -9.78 -24.85 1.70
CA VAL A 111 -10.11 -26.23 1.33
C VAL A 111 -11.20 -26.66 2.29
N SER A 112 -12.40 -26.89 1.74
CA SER A 112 -13.58 -27.32 2.49
C SER A 112 -13.39 -28.79 2.87
N GLY A 113 -12.36 -29.06 3.66
CA GLY A 113 -12.18 -30.33 4.35
C GLY A 113 -13.10 -30.37 5.55
N LYS A 114 -13.85 -31.46 5.67
CA LYS A 114 -14.97 -31.71 6.58
C LYS A 114 -14.67 -31.60 8.09
N ASP A 115 -13.43 -31.28 8.48
CA ASP A 115 -12.95 -31.31 9.88
C ASP A 115 -12.23 -30.03 10.34
N ARG A 116 -12.81 -28.84 10.13
CA ARG A 116 -12.21 -27.57 10.65
C ARG A 116 -13.15 -26.70 11.49
N LEU A 117 -14.21 -27.28 12.05
CA LEU A 117 -15.11 -26.57 12.97
C LEU A 117 -14.41 -26.03 14.23
N GLY A 118 -13.28 -26.61 14.67
CA GLY A 118 -12.59 -26.18 15.90
C GLY A 118 -11.88 -24.83 15.84
N ALA A 119 -11.22 -24.48 14.73
CA ALA A 119 -10.35 -23.29 14.69
C ALA A 119 -11.12 -21.98 14.40
N ARG A 120 -12.24 -22.04 13.65
CA ARG A 120 -13.05 -20.85 13.34
C ARG A 120 -13.94 -20.41 14.50
N GLN A 121 -14.41 -21.34 15.35
CA GLN A 121 -15.13 -20.97 16.56
C GLN A 121 -14.23 -20.25 17.57
N ALA A 122 -12.98 -20.68 17.74
CA ALA A 122 -12.01 -19.99 18.60
C ALA A 122 -11.66 -18.56 18.13
N LEU A 123 -11.52 -18.34 16.82
CA LEU A 123 -11.23 -17.02 16.25
C LEU A 123 -12.42 -16.05 16.29
N ASN A 124 -13.66 -16.57 16.20
CA ASN A 124 -14.85 -15.73 16.37
C ASN A 124 -15.06 -15.29 17.83
N ILE A 125 -14.67 -16.12 18.80
CA ILE A 125 -14.72 -15.75 20.23
C ILE A 125 -13.73 -14.62 20.54
N ALA A 126 -12.50 -14.68 20.01
CA ALA A 126 -11.50 -13.63 20.22
C ALA A 126 -11.95 -12.27 19.66
N ASN A 127 -12.54 -12.24 18.46
CA ASN A 127 -13.08 -11.01 17.87
C ASN A 127 -14.35 -10.49 18.57
N PHE A 128 -15.18 -11.38 19.14
CA PHE A 128 -16.37 -11.00 19.92
C PHE A 128 -15.99 -10.33 21.25
N VAL A 129 -14.96 -10.85 21.93
CA VAL A 129 -14.45 -10.25 23.17
C VAL A 129 -13.74 -8.91 22.92
N GLN A 130 -13.06 -8.76 21.78
CA GLN A 130 -12.33 -7.51 21.47
C GLN A 130 -13.24 -6.35 21.01
N LYS A 131 -14.43 -6.64 20.46
CA LYS A 131 -15.40 -5.63 19.99
C LYS A 131 -16.48 -5.28 21.01
N SER A 132 -16.56 -6.01 22.11
CA SER A 132 -17.64 -5.84 23.07
C SER A 132 -17.12 -5.11 24.30
N ASP A 133 -17.82 -4.04 24.67
CA ASP A 133 -17.59 -3.18 25.84
C ASP A 133 -17.87 -3.89 27.19
N PHE A 134 -17.48 -5.17 27.31
CA PHE A 134 -17.78 -6.02 28.48
C PHE A 134 -17.14 -5.51 29.77
N LEU A 135 -16.08 -4.69 29.69
CA LEU A 135 -15.46 -4.06 30.85
C LEU A 135 -16.39 -3.04 31.54
N GLY A 136 -17.26 -2.38 30.78
CA GLY A 136 -18.28 -1.48 31.35
C GLY A 136 -19.37 -2.27 32.09
N VAL A 137 -19.86 -3.35 31.46
CA VAL A 137 -20.93 -4.19 32.03
C VAL A 137 -20.48 -4.98 33.27
N PHE A 138 -19.20 -5.36 33.38
CA PHE A 138 -18.68 -6.09 34.54
C PHE A 138 -18.59 -5.23 35.82
N ASN A 139 -18.43 -3.91 35.70
CA ASN A 139 -18.43 -2.99 36.84
C ASN A 139 -19.84 -2.52 37.23
N GLU A 140 -20.78 -2.51 36.29
CA GLU A 140 -22.18 -2.08 36.53
C GLU A 140 -23.10 -3.23 36.99
N GLY A 141 -22.70 -4.49 36.77
CA GLY A 141 -23.45 -5.70 37.17
C GLY A 141 -23.22 -6.21 38.60
N LYS A 142 -22.47 -5.51 39.45
CA LYS A 142 -22.19 -5.96 40.84
C LYS A 142 -23.33 -5.73 41.84
N THR A 143 -24.36 -4.96 41.50
CA THR A 143 -25.40 -4.54 42.45
C THR A 143 -26.80 -5.08 42.16
N THR A 144 -27.02 -5.79 41.05
CA THR A 144 -28.38 -6.18 40.67
C THR A 144 -28.40 -7.53 39.95
N LEU A 145 -29.18 -8.49 40.49
CA LEU A 145 -29.43 -9.87 40.03
C LEU A 145 -28.52 -10.99 40.57
N SER A 146 -28.78 -11.35 41.82
CA SER A 146 -28.54 -12.68 42.38
C SER A 146 -29.45 -13.72 41.73
N GLY A 147 -28.93 -14.71 41.01
CA GLY A 147 -29.75 -15.84 40.59
C GLY A 147 -29.10 -16.92 39.73
N THR A 148 -28.30 -16.59 38.71
CA THR A 148 -27.94 -17.57 37.67
C THR A 148 -26.49 -17.51 37.16
N TRP A 149 -25.61 -16.72 37.77
CA TRP A 149 -24.22 -16.53 37.29
C TRP A 149 -23.18 -17.52 37.84
N GLY A 150 -23.53 -18.35 38.83
CA GLY A 150 -22.58 -19.25 39.49
C GLY A 150 -21.98 -20.35 38.62
N MET A 151 -22.62 -20.75 37.52
CA MET A 151 -22.11 -21.83 36.66
C MET A 151 -21.29 -21.35 35.45
N VAL A 152 -21.42 -20.08 35.03
CA VAL A 152 -20.69 -19.55 33.86
C VAL A 152 -19.29 -19.03 34.26
N GLY A 153 -19.12 -18.54 35.49
CA GLY A 153 -17.83 -18.03 35.98
C GLY A 153 -16.74 -19.09 36.12
N ASP A 154 -17.10 -20.30 36.59
CA ASP A 154 -16.12 -21.36 36.84
C ASP A 154 -15.62 -22.05 35.56
N MET A 155 -16.43 -22.09 34.50
CA MET A 155 -15.98 -22.61 33.20
C MET A 155 -14.96 -21.66 32.52
N VAL A 156 -15.16 -20.34 32.62
CA VAL A 156 -14.25 -19.36 32.00
C VAL A 156 -12.94 -19.24 32.77
N SER A 157 -12.99 -19.23 34.11
CA SER A 157 -11.82 -19.18 35.00
C SER A 157 -10.87 -20.36 34.78
N ASN A 158 -11.40 -21.59 34.66
CA ASN A 158 -10.59 -22.78 34.45
C ASN A 158 -10.08 -22.93 33.00
N TYR A 159 -10.78 -22.34 32.03
CA TYR A 159 -10.33 -22.35 30.63
C TYR A 159 -9.15 -21.39 30.40
N ILE A 160 -9.15 -20.19 31.00
CA ILE A 160 -8.10 -19.17 30.79
C ILE A 160 -6.79 -19.51 31.51
N LYS A 161 -6.85 -20.15 32.70
CA LYS A 161 -5.64 -20.47 33.50
C LYS A 161 -4.68 -21.47 32.85
N ASN A 162 -5.12 -22.20 31.82
CA ASN A 162 -4.31 -23.18 31.10
C ASN A 162 -3.93 -22.75 29.67
N ILE A 163 -4.27 -21.55 29.22
CA ILE A 163 -3.84 -21.06 27.90
C ILE A 163 -2.42 -20.49 28.04
N ASN A 164 -1.44 -21.33 27.74
CA ASN A 164 -0.07 -20.89 27.54
C ASN A 164 0.00 -20.07 26.24
N LEU A 165 -0.33 -18.77 26.34
CA LEU A 165 -0.30 -17.83 25.22
C LEU A 165 1.16 -17.56 24.85
N THR A 166 1.76 -18.45 24.06
CA THR A 166 2.89 -18.03 23.23
C THR A 166 2.40 -16.88 22.35
N PRO A 167 2.99 -15.68 22.44
CA PRO A 167 2.50 -14.52 21.70
C PRO A 167 2.45 -14.86 20.22
N LEU A 168 1.24 -14.87 19.66
CA LEU A 168 1.03 -15.17 18.25
C LEU A 168 1.79 -14.12 17.44
N LYS A 169 2.81 -14.57 16.70
CA LYS A 169 3.54 -13.73 15.75
C LYS A 169 2.61 -13.44 14.57
N VAL A 170 1.84 -12.37 14.65
CA VAL A 170 0.99 -11.93 13.56
C VAL A 170 1.86 -11.31 12.47
N ASN A 171 2.11 -12.05 11.39
CA ASN A 171 2.68 -11.47 10.17
C ASN A 171 1.70 -10.42 9.64
N MET A 172 2.08 -9.15 9.65
CA MET A 172 1.19 -8.11 9.14
C MET A 172 1.09 -8.22 7.62
N SER A 173 -0.16 -8.17 7.15
CA SER A 173 -0.44 -7.86 5.76
C SER A 173 -0.09 -6.39 5.49
N ARG A 174 0.43 -6.11 4.30
CA ARG A 174 0.69 -4.76 3.74
C ARG A 174 -0.42 -3.74 4.07
N ASN A 175 -1.66 -4.22 4.13
CA ASN A 175 -2.87 -3.42 4.37
C ASN A 175 -2.95 -2.79 5.77
N ALA A 176 -2.10 -3.22 6.71
CA ALA A 176 -2.00 -2.60 8.03
C ALA A 176 -1.19 -1.29 8.02
N VAL A 177 -0.40 -1.04 6.97
CA VAL A 177 0.46 0.15 6.86
C VAL A 177 0.05 0.99 5.66
N VAL A 178 -0.12 0.36 4.49
CA VAL A 178 -0.43 1.06 3.24
C VAL A 178 -1.92 1.43 3.20
N ASN A 179 -2.21 2.64 2.72
CA ASN A 179 -3.54 3.26 2.71
C ASN A 179 -4.15 3.47 4.10
N LYS A 180 -3.30 3.62 5.12
CA LYS A 180 -3.68 4.07 6.46
C LYS A 180 -3.14 5.46 6.70
N ASP A 181 -3.77 6.20 7.61
CA ASP A 181 -3.20 7.45 8.08
C ASP A 181 -1.85 7.19 8.78
N VAL A 182 -0.93 8.15 8.74
CA VAL A 182 0.43 7.98 9.28
C VAL A 182 0.42 7.63 10.77
N ALA A 183 -0.52 8.16 11.55
CA ALA A 183 -0.60 7.86 12.98
C ALA A 183 -0.97 6.39 13.23
N THR A 184 -2.01 5.90 12.54
CA THR A 184 -2.44 4.49 12.60
C THR A 184 -1.35 3.56 12.05
N ALA A 185 -0.74 3.90 10.92
CA ALA A 185 0.35 3.11 10.34
C ALA A 185 1.53 3.00 11.30
N THR A 186 1.93 4.11 11.95
CA THR A 186 3.01 4.16 12.94
C THR A 186 2.66 3.31 14.18
N SER A 187 1.42 3.37 14.64
CA SER A 187 0.94 2.55 15.76
C SER A 187 1.00 1.05 15.43
N ASN A 188 0.52 0.67 14.24
CA ASN A 188 0.55 -0.70 13.76
C ASN A 188 1.98 -1.24 13.63
N LEU A 189 2.91 -0.42 13.13
CA LEU A 189 4.34 -0.78 13.03
C LEU A 189 4.97 -0.95 14.42
N ARG A 190 4.68 -0.03 15.35
CA ARG A 190 5.20 -0.10 16.72
C ARG A 190 4.71 -1.34 17.47
N ALA A 191 3.46 -1.74 17.27
CA ALA A 191 2.91 -2.98 17.83
C ALA A 191 3.67 -4.24 17.36
N GLN A 192 4.44 -4.15 16.27
CA GLN A 192 5.29 -5.21 15.75
C GLN A 192 6.78 -5.05 16.08
N ASN A 193 7.11 -4.08 16.91
CA ASN A 193 8.49 -3.69 17.20
C ASN A 193 9.25 -3.31 15.92
N ILE A 194 8.57 -2.64 14.98
CA ILE A 194 9.15 -2.00 13.79
C ILE A 194 9.18 -0.50 14.06
N GLN A 195 10.34 0.12 13.84
CA GLN A 195 10.54 1.54 14.11
C GLN A 195 10.33 2.35 12.83
N VAL A 196 9.51 3.40 12.89
CA VAL A 196 9.46 4.41 11.83
C VAL A 196 10.69 5.31 11.99
N ASN A 197 11.53 5.34 10.96
CA ASN A 197 12.73 6.16 10.91
C ASN A 197 12.37 7.59 10.49
N GLU A 198 11.65 7.75 9.38
CA GLU A 198 11.21 9.05 8.87
C GLU A 198 9.88 8.93 8.12
N VAL A 199 9.10 10.02 8.11
CA VAL A 199 7.90 10.18 7.29
C VAL A 199 8.21 11.21 6.22
N LEU A 200 8.23 10.77 4.96
CA LEU A 200 8.62 11.54 3.79
C LEU A 200 7.41 11.87 2.92
N PRO A 201 7.37 13.05 2.28
CA PRO A 201 6.34 13.34 1.30
C PRO A 201 6.53 12.43 0.07
N TYR A 202 5.47 11.74 -0.33
CA TYR A 202 5.47 10.91 -1.52
C TYR A 202 5.49 11.79 -2.78
N ARG A 203 6.58 11.71 -3.55
CA ARG A 203 6.74 12.40 -4.84
C ARG A 203 6.85 11.34 -5.94
N PRO A 204 5.79 11.11 -6.74
CA PRO A 204 5.81 10.10 -7.80
C PRO A 204 6.71 10.43 -9.00
N SER A 205 7.56 11.46 -8.90
CA SER A 205 8.35 11.96 -10.01
C SER A 205 9.54 11.03 -10.34
N MET A 206 9.33 10.18 -11.35
CA MET A 206 10.27 9.61 -12.34
C MET A 206 11.59 8.98 -11.90
N ASP A 207 11.90 8.80 -10.62
CA ASP A 207 13.04 7.97 -10.27
C ASP A 207 12.65 6.48 -10.48
N SER A 208 13.49 5.75 -11.21
CA SER A 208 13.25 4.35 -11.56
C SER A 208 13.24 3.42 -10.33
N SER A 209 13.75 3.89 -9.19
CA SER A 209 13.72 3.16 -7.92
C SER A 209 12.33 3.24 -7.28
N SER A 210 11.67 4.41 -7.34
CA SER A 210 10.28 4.61 -6.91
C SER A 210 9.33 3.73 -7.73
N LEU A 211 9.50 3.67 -9.06
CA LEU A 211 8.73 2.77 -9.93
C LEU A 211 8.98 1.29 -9.63
N LYS A 212 10.24 0.86 -9.49
CA LYS A 212 10.58 -0.52 -9.11
C LYS A 212 10.05 -0.90 -7.72
N MET A 213 9.95 0.05 -6.80
CA MET A 213 9.35 -0.19 -5.48
C MET A 213 7.82 -0.22 -5.51
N MET A 214 7.18 0.41 -6.51
CA MET A 214 5.74 0.33 -6.73
C MET A 214 5.31 -0.98 -7.39
N THR A 215 6.05 -1.41 -8.42
CA THR A 215 5.73 -2.62 -9.20
C THR A 215 6.39 -3.88 -8.64
N GLY A 216 7.48 -3.73 -7.91
CA GLY A 216 8.19 -4.83 -7.26
C GLY A 216 7.44 -5.39 -6.05
N ALA A 217 7.70 -6.66 -5.73
CA ALA A 217 7.23 -7.26 -4.50
C ALA A 217 7.83 -6.53 -3.29
N ILE A 218 7.04 -5.68 -2.62
CA ILE A 218 7.44 -5.03 -1.36
C ILE A 218 7.80 -6.14 -0.35
N PRO A 219 9.04 -6.17 0.17
CA PRO A 219 9.47 -7.22 1.07
C PRO A 219 8.64 -7.20 2.36
N PRO A 220 8.30 -8.38 2.93
CA PRO A 220 7.56 -8.44 4.19
C PRO A 220 8.38 -7.80 5.31
N LEU A 221 7.71 -7.01 6.14
CA LEU A 221 8.33 -6.38 7.30
C LEU A 221 8.60 -7.42 8.40
N LYS A 222 9.78 -7.31 9.01
CA LYS A 222 10.21 -8.15 10.12
C LYS A 222 10.36 -7.30 11.37
N SER A 223 10.04 -7.90 12.52
CA SER A 223 10.27 -7.28 13.82
C SER A 223 11.73 -6.83 13.97
N GLY A 224 11.96 -5.65 14.56
CA GLY A 224 13.27 -5.02 14.72
C GLY A 224 13.74 -4.17 13.53
N GLN A 225 13.03 -4.16 12.41
CA GLN A 225 13.39 -3.31 11.26
C GLN A 225 13.09 -1.83 11.51
N LYS A 226 13.81 -0.99 10.77
CA LYS A 226 13.50 0.44 10.61
C LYS A 226 12.89 0.67 9.24
N VAL A 227 11.87 1.52 9.14
CA VAL A 227 11.20 1.84 7.87
C VAL A 227 11.03 3.34 7.67
N ASN A 228 11.13 3.81 6.43
CA ASN A 228 10.67 5.13 6.04
C ASN A 228 9.24 4.99 5.49
N LEU A 229 8.33 5.88 5.90
CA LEU A 229 6.98 5.96 5.36
C LEU A 229 6.89 7.08 4.34
N TYR A 230 6.15 6.86 3.26
CA TYR A 230 5.94 7.87 2.23
C TYR A 230 4.46 8.16 2.13
N GLU A 231 4.07 9.41 2.37
CA GLU A 231 2.67 9.79 2.51
C GLU A 231 2.19 10.82 1.49
N VAL A 232 0.88 10.82 1.24
CA VAL A 232 0.15 11.88 0.55
C VAL A 232 -1.03 12.27 1.42
N ASN A 233 -1.10 13.54 1.83
CA ASN A 233 -2.20 14.08 2.63
C ASN A 233 -2.48 13.27 3.90
N GLY A 234 -1.45 12.97 4.70
CA GLY A 234 -1.61 12.19 5.93
C GLY A 234 -1.76 10.69 5.73
N THR A 235 -1.84 10.19 4.49
CA THR A 235 -2.08 8.77 4.17
C THR A 235 -0.84 8.12 3.58
N VAL A 236 -0.37 7.03 4.18
CA VAL A 236 0.79 6.26 3.72
C VAL A 236 0.49 5.57 2.40
N LYS A 237 1.27 5.88 1.36
CA LYS A 237 1.20 5.24 0.04
C LYS A 237 2.18 4.08 -0.10
N TYR A 238 3.37 4.20 0.49
CA TYR A 238 4.37 3.14 0.47
C TYR A 238 5.34 3.26 1.66
N TYR A 239 6.15 2.22 1.90
CA TYR A 239 7.23 2.23 2.87
C TYR A 239 8.50 1.58 2.29
N SER A 240 9.68 2.02 2.73
CA SER A 240 10.95 1.36 2.45
C SER A 240 11.61 0.87 3.73
N VAL A 241 12.32 -0.26 3.66
CA VAL A 241 13.11 -0.76 4.80
C VAL A 241 14.47 -0.08 4.79
N VAL A 242 14.81 0.59 5.88
CA VAL A 242 16.13 1.18 6.09
C VAL A 242 17.09 0.03 6.34
N THR A 243 17.87 -0.33 5.33
CA THR A 243 19.00 -1.25 5.51
C THR A 243 20.04 -0.48 6.30
N ALA A 244 20.39 -0.96 7.49
CA ALA A 244 21.53 -0.41 8.22
C ALA A 244 22.73 -0.53 7.29
N THR A 245 23.14 0.60 6.71
CA THR A 245 24.38 0.67 5.94
C THR A 245 25.44 0.29 6.95
N THR A 246 25.96 -0.93 6.83
CA THR A 246 27.00 -1.44 7.70
C THR A 246 28.12 -0.43 7.52
N SER A 247 28.31 0.43 8.51
CA SER A 247 29.33 1.47 8.45
C SER A 247 30.60 0.71 8.16
N ALA A 248 31.13 0.87 6.94
CA ALA A 248 32.26 0.11 6.48
C ALA A 248 33.33 0.29 7.55
N THR A 249 33.74 -0.82 8.18
CA THR A 249 34.85 -0.81 9.10
C THR A 249 35.97 -0.07 8.40
N PRO A 250 36.54 1.01 8.98
CA PRO A 250 37.60 1.75 8.33
C PRO A 250 38.66 0.74 7.92
N VAL A 251 38.88 0.61 6.61
CA VAL A 251 39.84 -0.33 6.07
C VAL A 251 41.18 0.09 6.64
N THR A 252 41.66 -0.64 7.64
CA THR A 252 43.00 -0.43 8.19
C THR A 252 43.95 -0.63 7.02
N ASN A 253 44.60 0.47 6.60
CA ASN A 253 45.54 0.49 5.49
C ASN A 253 46.49 -0.70 5.61
N VAL A 254 46.36 -1.67 4.70
CA VAL A 254 47.39 -2.68 4.47
C VAL A 254 48.50 -1.97 3.69
N PRO A 255 49.70 -1.79 4.26
CA PRO A 255 50.81 -1.20 3.54
C PRO A 255 51.34 -2.25 2.55
N GLY A 256 51.38 -1.94 1.25
CA GLY A 256 52.19 -2.75 0.34
C GLY A 256 51.78 -2.90 -1.13
N ASN A 257 50.92 -2.05 -1.70
CA ASN A 257 50.73 -2.06 -3.15
C ASN A 257 50.96 -0.67 -3.75
N PRO A 258 52.08 -0.43 -4.48
CA PRO A 258 52.30 0.83 -5.19
C PRO A 258 51.31 0.91 -6.35
N LEU A 259 50.26 1.71 -6.16
CA LEU A 259 49.27 2.05 -7.17
C LEU A 259 49.88 3.02 -8.20
N ALA A 260 49.58 2.75 -9.47
CA ALA A 260 49.98 3.55 -10.61
C ALA A 260 49.49 5.01 -10.51
N PRO A 261 50.30 5.99 -10.92
CA PRO A 261 49.91 7.40 -10.91
C PRO A 261 48.97 7.68 -12.09
N GLY A 262 47.73 8.13 -11.83
CA GLY A 262 46.91 8.70 -12.93
C GLY A 262 45.38 8.72 -12.81
N ALA A 263 44.75 8.34 -11.70
CA ALA A 263 43.30 8.48 -11.58
C ALA A 263 42.92 9.80 -10.89
N PRO A 264 42.13 10.70 -11.52
CA PRO A 264 41.64 11.92 -10.87
C PRO A 264 40.68 11.56 -9.74
N ILE A 265 41.04 11.96 -8.52
CA ILE A 265 40.23 11.78 -7.33
C ILE A 265 39.05 12.76 -7.39
N VAL A 266 37.84 12.23 -7.54
CA VAL A 266 36.59 12.98 -7.50
C VAL A 266 36.29 13.35 -6.05
N HIS A 267 36.68 14.55 -5.62
CA HIS A 267 36.47 15.07 -4.26
C HIS A 267 35.48 16.26 -4.18
N THR A 268 34.70 16.51 -5.23
CA THR A 268 34.04 17.83 -5.37
C THR A 268 32.55 17.92 -4.97
N ASP A 269 31.90 16.86 -4.46
CA ASP A 269 30.41 16.89 -4.35
C ASP A 269 29.78 17.08 -2.95
N MET A 270 30.54 17.02 -1.84
CA MET A 270 29.90 17.15 -0.51
C MET A 270 29.42 18.57 -0.17
N LYS A 271 30.12 19.61 -0.65
CA LYS A 271 29.72 21.01 -0.37
C LYS A 271 28.46 21.42 -1.12
N ALA A 272 28.30 20.96 -2.36
CA ALA A 272 27.10 21.20 -3.16
C ALA A 272 25.88 20.56 -2.50
N MET A 273 26.01 19.30 -2.07
CA MET A 273 24.96 18.57 -1.39
C MET A 273 24.55 19.22 -0.06
N GLN A 274 25.51 19.69 0.75
CA GLN A 274 25.19 20.35 2.01
C GLN A 274 24.46 21.69 1.81
N THR A 275 24.81 22.41 0.74
CA THR A 275 24.10 23.63 0.35
C THR A 275 22.66 23.33 -0.05
N GLU A 276 22.44 22.30 -0.86
CA GLU A 276 21.10 21.87 -1.29
C GLU A 276 20.21 21.42 -0.12
N ILE A 277 20.76 20.66 0.84
CA ILE A 277 20.04 20.24 2.05
C ILE A 277 19.62 21.47 2.87
N SER A 278 20.50 22.47 3.01
CA SER A 278 20.18 23.68 3.78
C SER A 278 19.08 24.53 3.10
N ALA A 279 19.11 24.64 1.78
CA ALA A 279 18.09 25.35 1.00
C ALA A 279 16.73 24.65 1.10
N ASN A 280 16.70 23.31 1.01
CA ASN A 280 15.47 22.54 1.16
C ASN A 280 14.87 22.66 2.57
N ARG A 281 15.69 22.72 3.62
CA ARG A 281 15.21 22.95 5.00
C ARG A 281 14.58 24.33 5.17
N GLN A 282 15.17 25.37 4.57
CA GLN A 282 14.60 26.72 4.60
C GLN A 282 13.26 26.80 3.87
N ALA A 283 13.17 26.17 2.69
CA ALA A 283 11.92 26.12 1.93
C ALA A 283 10.80 25.40 2.68
N LEU A 284 11.11 24.33 3.42
CA LEU A 284 10.14 23.64 4.28
C LEU A 284 9.67 24.53 5.43
N ALA A 285 10.58 25.20 6.13
CA ALA A 285 10.23 26.12 7.22
C ALA A 285 9.31 27.28 6.74
N GLN A 286 9.53 27.79 5.52
CA GLN A 286 8.66 28.80 4.91
C GLN A 286 7.25 28.26 4.63
N LYS A 287 7.13 27.01 4.17
CA LYS A 287 5.82 26.37 3.96
C LYS A 287 5.07 26.15 5.27
N ASP A 288 5.76 25.76 6.33
CA ASP A 288 5.15 25.59 7.65
C ASP A 288 4.61 26.92 8.20
N GLN A 289 5.32 28.02 7.97
CA GLN A 289 4.85 29.37 8.30
C GLN A 289 3.60 29.75 7.49
N GLN A 290 3.55 29.44 6.19
CA GLN A 290 2.37 29.70 5.37
C GLN A 290 1.15 28.88 5.83
N ILE A 291 1.36 27.62 6.21
CA ILE A 291 0.29 26.77 6.75
C ILE A 291 -0.25 27.36 8.06
N ALA A 292 0.62 27.84 8.95
CA ALA A 292 0.21 28.47 10.20
C ALA A 292 -0.66 29.73 9.96
N ILE A 293 -0.30 30.55 8.97
CA ILE A 293 -1.08 31.73 8.58
C ILE A 293 -2.47 31.32 8.05
N LEU A 294 -2.53 30.34 7.15
CA LEU A 294 -3.81 29.86 6.59
C LEU A 294 -4.73 29.26 7.67
N LEU A 295 -4.17 28.58 8.67
CA LEU A 295 -4.95 28.07 9.80
C LEU A 295 -5.53 29.21 10.65
N GLN A 296 -4.75 30.27 10.88
CA GLN A 296 -5.21 31.46 11.59
C GLN A 296 -6.33 32.19 10.83
N GLU A 297 -6.24 32.29 9.51
CA GLU A 297 -7.28 32.87 8.66
C GLU A 297 -8.58 32.03 8.68
N LEU A 298 -8.47 30.70 8.61
CA LEU A 298 -9.62 29.79 8.73
C LEU A 298 -10.36 29.96 10.06
N ASP A 299 -9.64 30.13 11.16
CA ASP A 299 -10.25 30.36 12.48
C ASP A 299 -10.87 31.76 12.61
N ALA A 300 -10.35 32.77 11.91
CA ALA A 300 -11.00 34.08 11.80
C ALA A 300 -12.34 33.97 11.05
N ILE A 301 -12.34 33.33 9.88
CA ILE A 301 -13.58 33.12 9.08
C ILE A 301 -14.64 32.35 9.88
N ARG A 302 -14.24 31.33 10.64
CA ARG A 302 -15.17 30.57 11.50
C ARG A 302 -15.80 31.43 12.59
N ARG A 303 -15.04 32.35 13.20
CA ARG A 303 -15.55 33.31 14.18
C ARG A 303 -16.55 34.26 13.53
N ASP A 304 -16.21 34.85 12.39
CA ASP A 304 -17.11 35.76 11.66
C ASP A 304 -18.42 35.07 11.27
N GLN A 305 -18.35 33.82 10.79
CA GLN A 305 -19.55 33.02 10.49
C GLN A 305 -20.42 32.77 11.73
N SER A 306 -19.80 32.57 12.90
CA SER A 306 -20.52 32.38 14.16
C SER A 306 -21.22 33.67 14.63
N GLU A 307 -20.59 34.82 14.45
CA GLU A 307 -21.15 36.14 14.77
C GLU A 307 -22.30 36.51 13.84
N ILE A 308 -22.15 36.30 12.53
CA ILE A 308 -23.23 36.50 11.55
C ILE A 308 -24.43 35.63 11.91
N LYS A 309 -24.21 34.37 12.28
CA LYS A 309 -25.28 33.46 12.68
C LYS A 309 -25.98 33.91 13.97
N ALA A 310 -25.25 34.51 14.92
CA ALA A 310 -25.82 35.08 16.13
C ALA A 310 -26.70 36.32 15.82
N LEU A 311 -26.22 37.22 14.95
CA LEU A 311 -26.96 38.40 14.51
C LEU A 311 -28.26 38.05 13.76
N LEU A 312 -28.21 37.03 12.91
CA LEU A 312 -29.40 36.55 12.19
C LEU A 312 -30.46 35.97 13.12
N LYS A 313 -30.06 35.27 14.20
CA LYS A 313 -31.01 34.76 15.20
C LYS A 313 -31.67 35.88 16.01
N GLY A 314 -30.93 36.94 16.34
CA GLY A 314 -31.46 38.05 17.14
C GLY A 314 -32.55 38.87 16.45
N LYS A 315 -32.51 38.99 15.11
CA LYS A 315 -33.51 39.74 14.34
C LYS A 315 -34.86 39.03 14.15
N SER A 316 -34.95 37.71 14.37
CA SER A 316 -36.21 36.97 14.24
C SER A 316 -37.09 37.00 15.50
N SER A 317 -36.66 37.69 16.57
CA SER A 317 -37.37 37.73 17.86
C SER A 317 -38.03 39.08 18.18
N THR A 318 -38.09 40.00 17.21
CA THR A 318 -38.78 41.29 17.26
C THR A 318 -39.82 41.36 16.17
#